data_AF-T1ANU4-F1
#
_entry.id   AF-T1ANU4-F1
#
_cell.length_a   1.000
_cell.length_b   1.000
_cell.length_c   1.000
_cell.angle_alpha   90.00
_cell.angle_beta   90.00
_cell.angle_gamma   90.00
#
_symmetry.space_group_name_H-M   'P 1'
#
loop_
_entity.id
_entity.type
_entity.pdbx_description
1 polymer ?
#
loop_
_entity_poly.entity_id
_entity_poly.type
_entity_poly.pdbx_seq_one_letter_code
_entity_poly.pdbx_strand_id
1 'polypeptide(L)'
;GDACALTLSGATRPTGALPVNPDGGLKAKGHPIGATGVSQVYEVFLQLRAAAGSRQVPGAETALTHNVGGAGATATVSLFRRG
;
A
#
# COMPACT_ATOMS: atom_id res chain seq x y z
N GLY A 1 5.25 -2.03 20.32
CA GLY A 1 4.68 -1.10 19.32
C GLY A 1 3.31 -1.59 18.91
N ASP A 2 2.52 -0.73 18.26
CA ASP A 2 1.06 -0.92 18.20
C ASP A 2 0.56 -1.58 16.91
N ALA A 3 1.46 -2.07 16.05
CA ALA A 3 1.11 -2.65 14.74
C ALA A 3 0.10 -3.81 14.84
N CYS A 4 0.26 -4.68 15.83
CA CYS A 4 -0.69 -5.78 16.08
C CYS A 4 -2.07 -5.24 16.46
N ALA A 5 -2.13 -4.28 17.39
CA ALA A 5 -3.38 -3.66 17.83
C ALA A 5 -4.09 -2.94 16.68
N LEU A 6 -3.36 -2.20 15.83
CA LEU A 6 -3.90 -1.54 14.64
C LEU A 6 -4.45 -2.53 13.60
N THR A 7 -3.80 -3.67 13.44
CA THR A 7 -4.27 -4.72 12.53
C THR A 7 -5.54 -5.38 13.08
N LEU A 8 -5.55 -5.71 14.38
CA LEU A 8 -6.69 -6.36 15.04
C LEU A 8 -7.91 -5.45 15.16
N SER A 9 -7.72 -4.13 15.36
CA SER A 9 -8.81 -3.15 15.36
C SER A 9 -9.43 -2.93 13.98
N GLY A 10 -8.79 -3.44 12.91
CA GLY A 10 -9.24 -3.26 11.54
C GLY A 10 -8.81 -1.94 10.91
N ALA A 11 -7.98 -1.12 11.59
CA ALA A 11 -7.49 0.15 11.05
C ALA A 11 -6.76 -0.03 9.71
N THR A 12 -6.10 -1.16 9.49
CA THR A 12 -5.34 -1.44 8.26
C THR A 12 -6.13 -2.13 7.15
N ARG A 13 -7.44 -2.37 7.34
CA ARG A 13 -8.31 -2.98 6.31
C ARG A 13 -8.51 -2.01 5.13
N PRO A 14 -8.94 -2.48 3.95
CA PRO A 14 -9.27 -1.60 2.81
C PRO A 14 -10.27 -0.47 3.14
N THR A 15 -11.17 -0.72 4.10
CA THR A 15 -12.17 0.24 4.60
C THR A 15 -11.79 0.85 5.96
N GLY A 16 -10.59 0.57 6.47
CA GLY A 16 -10.10 1.08 7.74
C GLY A 16 -9.58 2.52 7.63
N ALA A 17 -9.17 3.07 8.77
CA ALA A 17 -8.64 4.44 8.84
C ALA A 17 -7.29 4.62 8.13
N LEU A 18 -6.52 3.54 7.96
CA LEU A 18 -5.22 3.54 7.28
C LEU A 18 -5.09 2.30 6.39
N PRO A 19 -5.76 2.24 5.23
CA PRO A 19 -5.72 1.08 4.36
C PRO A 19 -4.29 0.70 3.94
N VAL A 20 -3.91 -0.55 4.14
CA VAL A 20 -2.60 -1.09 3.76
C VAL A 20 -2.78 -2.19 2.72
N ASN A 21 -2.04 -2.09 1.61
CA ASN A 21 -2.06 -3.07 0.52
C ASN A 21 -3.48 -3.43 0.03
N PRO A 22 -4.30 -2.45 -0.42
CA PRO A 22 -5.66 -2.70 -0.90
C PRO A 22 -5.71 -3.61 -2.14
N ASP A 23 -4.61 -3.76 -2.88
CA ASP A 23 -4.43 -4.72 -3.97
C ASP A 23 -4.15 -6.17 -3.49
N GLY A 24 -4.12 -6.39 -2.17
CA GLY A 24 -3.78 -7.65 -1.51
C GLY A 24 -2.29 -7.80 -1.17
N GLY A 25 -1.43 -6.89 -1.65
CA GLY A 25 0.00 -6.87 -1.38
C GLY A 25 0.72 -8.15 -1.80
N LEU A 26 1.96 -8.32 -1.34
CA LEU A 26 2.79 -9.47 -1.70
C LEU A 26 2.17 -10.82 -1.30
N LYS A 27 1.30 -10.82 -0.29
CA LYS A 27 0.62 -12.03 0.21
C LYS A 27 -0.38 -12.62 -0.79
N ALA A 28 -1.10 -11.78 -1.53
CA ALA A 28 -2.14 -12.23 -2.46
C ALA A 28 -1.84 -11.90 -3.92
N LYS A 29 -1.29 -10.71 -4.21
CA LYS A 29 -0.88 -10.29 -5.56
C LYS A 29 0.38 -11.02 -6.05
N GLY A 30 1.22 -11.45 -5.11
CA GLY A 30 2.52 -12.10 -5.37
C GLY A 30 3.72 -11.15 -5.28
N HIS A 31 4.92 -11.74 -5.34
CA HIS A 31 6.20 -11.04 -5.13
C HIS A 31 7.25 -11.36 -6.20
N PRO A 32 7.09 -10.85 -7.44
CA PRO A 32 8.20 -10.77 -8.37
C PRO A 32 9.20 -9.71 -7.87
N ILE A 33 10.39 -10.14 -7.43
CA ILE A 33 11.36 -9.31 -6.70
C ILE A 33 11.61 -7.95 -7.40
N GLY A 34 11.99 -7.98 -8.67
CA GLY A 34 12.30 -6.76 -9.43
C GLY A 34 11.10 -5.86 -9.72
N ALA A 35 9.89 -6.42 -9.83
CA ALA A 35 8.69 -5.67 -10.19
C ALA A 35 7.90 -5.15 -8.99
N THR A 36 8.24 -5.59 -7.76
CA THR A 36 7.48 -5.27 -6.55
C THR A 36 7.39 -3.77 -6.28
N GLY A 37 8.51 -3.05 -6.29
CA GLY A 37 8.52 -1.61 -6.03
C GLY A 37 7.66 -0.83 -7.03
N VAL A 38 7.78 -1.14 -8.33
CA VAL A 38 6.98 -0.52 -9.39
C VAL A 38 5.49 -0.86 -9.23
N SER A 39 5.17 -2.11 -8.85
CA SER A 39 3.79 -2.53 -8.64
C SER A 39 3.11 -1.81 -7.46
N GLN A 40 3.87 -1.42 -6.42
CA GLN A 40 3.35 -0.63 -5.31
C GLN A 40 3.03 0.80 -5.77
N VAL A 41 3.92 1.41 -6.56
CA VAL A 41 3.69 2.74 -7.14
C VAL A 41 2.50 2.72 -8.09
N TYR A 42 2.33 1.66 -8.87
CA TYR A 42 1.17 1.47 -9.74
C TYR A 42 -0.15 1.43 -8.96
N GLU A 43 -0.20 0.72 -7.84
CA GLU A 43 -1.40 0.71 -7.00
C GLU A 43 -1.68 2.10 -6.41
N VAL A 44 -0.66 2.79 -5.90
CA VAL A 44 -0.80 4.18 -5.43
C VAL A 44 -1.35 5.08 -6.53
N PHE A 45 -0.83 4.97 -7.75
CA PHE A 45 -1.31 5.73 -8.90
C PHE A 45 -2.80 5.49 -9.16
N LEU A 46 -3.25 4.24 -9.18
CA LEU A 46 -4.67 3.92 -9.38
C LEU A 46 -5.55 4.48 -8.26
N GLN A 47 -5.12 4.36 -7.01
CA GLN A 47 -5.86 4.85 -5.84
C GLN A 47 -6.03 6.37 -5.89
N LEU A 48 -4.96 7.12 -6.15
CA LEU A 48 -5.01 8.58 -6.24
C LEU A 48 -5.79 9.08 -7.46
N ARG A 49 -5.86 8.29 -8.54
CA ARG A 49 -6.63 8.59 -9.75
C ARG A 49 -8.11 8.19 -9.67
N ALA A 50 -8.57 7.61 -8.55
CA ALA A 50 -9.90 7.02 -8.45
C ALA A 50 -10.17 5.93 -9.51
N ALA A 51 -9.15 5.14 -9.84
CA ALA A 51 -9.17 4.13 -10.91
C ALA A 51 -8.90 2.71 -10.38
N ALA A 52 -8.96 2.48 -9.07
CA ALA A 52 -8.66 1.17 -8.46
C ALA A 52 -9.86 0.20 -8.46
N GLY A 53 -11.00 0.56 -9.05
CA GLY A 53 -12.16 -0.32 -9.18
C GLY A 53 -12.77 -0.69 -7.82
N SER A 54 -13.08 -1.97 -7.62
CA SER A 54 -13.74 -2.47 -6.40
C SER A 54 -12.91 -2.33 -5.11
N ARG A 55 -11.60 -2.10 -5.22
CA ARG A 55 -10.68 -1.89 -4.08
C ARG A 55 -10.33 -0.42 -3.83
N GLN A 56 -11.07 0.51 -4.42
CA GLN A 56 -10.85 1.94 -4.27
C GLN A 56 -10.96 2.37 -2.80
N VAL A 57 -9.92 3.03 -2.31
CA VAL A 57 -9.92 3.73 -1.02
C VAL A 57 -10.69 5.04 -1.18
N PRO A 58 -11.75 5.28 -0.39
CA PRO A 58 -12.51 6.52 -0.46
C PRO A 58 -11.65 7.74 -0.11
N GLY A 59 -11.70 8.79 -0.96
CA GLY A 59 -11.06 10.07 -0.66
C GLY A 59 -9.52 10.04 -0.59
N ALA A 60 -8.86 9.10 -1.28
CA ALA A 60 -7.40 9.03 -1.27
C ALA A 60 -6.75 10.28 -1.92
N GLU A 61 -6.15 11.14 -1.09
CA GLU A 61 -5.38 12.33 -1.53
C GLU A 61 -3.88 12.17 -1.38
N THR A 62 -3.44 11.38 -0.41
CA THR A 62 -2.03 11.09 -0.14
C THR A 62 -1.82 9.60 0.04
N ALA A 63 -0.68 9.11 -0.41
CA ALA A 63 -0.31 7.71 -0.28
C ALA A 63 1.19 7.54 -0.14
N LEU A 64 1.62 6.38 0.33
CA LEU A 64 3.03 6.05 0.48
C LEU A 64 3.32 4.63 -0.01
N THR A 65 4.51 4.43 -0.55
CA THR A 65 5.10 3.10 -0.71
C THR A 65 6.24 2.92 0.28
N HIS A 66 6.36 1.72 0.83
CA HIS A 66 7.50 1.31 1.66
C HIS A 66 7.98 -0.05 1.14
N ASN A 67 9.04 -0.02 0.33
CA ASN A 67 9.62 -1.20 -0.28
C ASN A 67 10.89 -1.58 0.50
N VAL A 68 10.98 -2.83 0.96
CA VAL A 68 12.10 -3.33 1.77
C VAL A 68 12.82 -4.44 1.02
N GLY A 69 14.14 -4.36 0.95
CA GLY A 69 15.01 -5.32 0.29
C GLY A 69 15.89 -6.12 1.27
N GLY A 70 16.14 -7.38 0.93
CA GLY A 70 16.87 -8.33 1.79
C GLY A 70 16.17 -8.53 3.13
N ALA A 71 16.93 -8.80 4.18
CA ALA A 71 16.42 -8.90 5.55
C ALA A 71 16.26 -7.53 6.23
N GLY A 72 15.81 -6.51 5.48
CA GLY A 72 15.73 -5.12 5.95
C GLY A 72 17.02 -4.31 5.78
N ALA A 73 17.94 -4.77 4.92
CA ALA A 73 19.21 -4.08 4.66
C ALA A 73 19.01 -2.79 3.84
N THR A 74 17.98 -2.76 2.98
CA THR A 74 17.63 -1.60 2.17
C THR A 74 16.14 -1.31 2.29
N ALA A 75 15.79 -0.04 2.28
CA ALA A 75 14.41 0.41 2.21
C ALA A 75 14.31 1.65 1.32
N THR A 76 13.21 1.73 0.57
CA THR A 76 12.84 2.92 -0.19
C THR A 76 11.43 3.31 0.20
N VAL A 77 11.25 4.58 0.57
CA VAL A 77 9.95 5.15 0.91
C VAL A 77 9.67 6.30 -0.05
N SER A 78 8.47 6.34 -0.62
CA SER A 78 8.04 7.42 -1.51
C SER A 78 6.67 7.91 -1.09
N LEU A 79 6.50 9.23 -1.04
CA LEU A 79 5.23 9.90 -0.72
C LEU A 79 4.63 10.48 -2.01
N PHE A 80 3.33 10.28 -2.17
CA PHE A 80 2.59 10.73 -3.33
C PHE A 80 1.41 11.58 -2.85
N ARG A 81 1.09 12.65 -3.60
CA ARG A 81 -0.08 13.49 -3.38
C ARG A 81 -0.80 13.69 -4.70
N ARG A 82 -2.13 13.65 -4.67
CA ARG A 82 -2.97 14.05 -5.79
C ARG A 82 -2.92 15.59 -5.91
N GLY A 83 -2.47 16.07 -7.07
CA GLY A 83 -2.52 17.49 -7.43
C GLY A 83 -3.88 17.92 -7.96
#